data_AF-A0A543FNE0-F1
#
_entry.id   AF-A0A543FNE0-F1
#
_cell.length_a   1.000
_cell.length_b   1.000
_cell.length_c   1.000
_cell.angle_alpha   90.00
_cell.angle_beta   90.00
_cell.angle_gamma   90.00
#
_symmetry.space_group_name_H-M   'P 1'
#
loop_
_entity.id
_entity.type
_entity.pdbx_description
1 polymer ?
#
loop_
_entity_poly.entity_id
_entity_poly.type
_entity_poly.pdbx_seq_one_letter_code
_entity_poly.pdbx_strand_id
1 'polypeptide(L)'
;MLDPYLPLVLLFALAGAFALFSVTAAPYVGPRRYNRAKLDAYECGIEPSPQPVVGGGRMPVAYYLTAMLFILFDIEMVFLYPFAVSADALGLFGLVEIVLFIVTVGFAYVYVWRRGGLDWN
;
A
#
# COMPACT_ATOMS: atom_id res chain seq x y z
N MET A 1 23.15 -7.17 -21.26
CA MET A 1 22.25 -7.88 -20.30
C MET A 1 21.51 -6.95 -19.35
N LEU A 2 22.03 -5.75 -19.02
CA LEU A 2 21.29 -4.73 -18.25
C LEU A 2 20.57 -3.67 -19.11
N ASP A 3 20.76 -3.74 -20.43
CA ASP A 3 20.21 -2.82 -21.42
C ASP A 3 18.69 -2.58 -21.31
N PRO A 4 17.83 -3.59 -21.01
CA PRO A 4 16.39 -3.33 -20.83
C PRO A 4 16.05 -2.59 -19.52
N TYR A 5 16.92 -2.61 -18.51
CA TYR A 5 16.68 -1.96 -17.22
C TYR A 5 17.18 -0.51 -17.18
N LEU A 6 18.10 -0.14 -18.07
CA LEU A 6 18.66 1.20 -18.13
C LEU A 6 17.57 2.28 -18.36
N PRO A 7 16.62 2.14 -19.30
CA PRO A 7 15.53 3.11 -19.44
C PRO A 7 14.64 3.23 -18.20
N LEU A 8 14.40 2.12 -17.50
CA LEU A 8 13.58 2.10 -16.29
C LEU A 8 14.22 2.92 -15.16
N VAL A 9 15.51 2.69 -14.91
CA VAL A 9 16.27 3.41 -13.89
C VAL A 9 16.37 4.89 -14.23
N LEU A 10 16.64 5.23 -15.50
CA LEU A 10 16.70 6.62 -15.95
C LEU A 10 15.36 7.34 -15.79
N LEU A 11 14.25 6.68 -16.12
CA LEU A 11 12.91 7.25 -15.93
C LEU A 11 12.59 7.46 -14.46
N PHE A 12 12.90 6.50 -13.60
CA PHE A 12 12.72 6.62 -12.15
C PHE A 12 13.54 7.78 -11.58
N ALA A 13 14.81 7.90 -12.00
CA ALA A 13 15.69 8.99 -11.60
C ALA A 13 15.16 10.35 -12.08
N LEU A 14 14.70 10.43 -13.34
CA LEU A 14 14.11 11.66 -13.90
C LEU A 14 12.84 12.07 -13.15
N ALA A 15 11.95 11.12 -12.88
CA ALA A 15 10.72 11.37 -12.11
C ALA A 15 11.03 11.86 -10.69
N GLY A 16 11.98 11.21 -10.01
CA GLY A 16 12.45 11.63 -8.69
C GLY A 16 13.10 13.02 -8.70
N ALA A 17 13.95 13.30 -9.70
CA ALA A 17 14.58 14.60 -9.87
C ALA A 17 13.54 15.70 -10.14
N PHE A 18 12.54 15.42 -10.98
CA PHE A 18 11.45 16.35 -11.27
C PHE A 18 10.59 16.62 -10.03
N ALA A 19 10.23 15.60 -9.26
CA ALA A 19 9.47 15.75 -8.01
C ALA A 19 10.25 16.59 -6.99
N LEU A 20 11.54 16.28 -6.79
CA LEU A 20 12.41 17.03 -5.89
C LEU A 20 12.58 18.48 -6.35
N PHE A 21 12.86 18.71 -7.63
CA PHE A 21 12.95 20.05 -8.21
C PHE A 21 11.66 20.84 -7.99
N SER A 22 10.50 20.23 -8.25
CA SER A 22 9.21 20.92 -8.13
C SER A 22 8.91 21.34 -6.68
N VAL A 23 9.12 20.42 -5.72
CA VAL A 23 8.90 20.72 -4.29
C VAL A 23 9.89 21.76 -3.78
N THR A 24 11.15 21.70 -4.22
CA THR A 24 12.20 22.64 -3.77
C THR A 24 12.08 24.00 -4.45
N ALA A 25 11.63 24.08 -5.71
CA ALA A 25 11.42 25.33 -6.44
C ALA A 25 10.18 26.10 -5.95
N ALA A 26 9.11 25.40 -5.56
CA ALA A 26 7.84 25.98 -5.14
C ALA A 26 7.97 27.16 -4.14
N PRO A 27 8.75 27.06 -3.04
CA PRO A 27 8.84 28.15 -2.08
C PRO A 27 9.71 29.32 -2.58
N TYR A 28 10.55 29.17 -3.61
CA TYR A 28 11.30 30.28 -4.21
C TYR A 28 10.51 31.06 -5.26
N VAL A 29 9.62 30.38 -5.99
CA VAL A 29 8.78 31.00 -7.02
C VAL A 29 7.50 31.61 -6.42
N GLY A 30 6.96 31.02 -5.36
CA GLY A 30 5.70 31.45 -4.74
C GLY A 30 5.84 32.57 -3.68
N PRO A 31 4.75 33.32 -3.40
CA PRO A 31 4.74 34.34 -2.36
C PRO A 31 4.86 33.72 -0.97
N ARG A 32 5.95 34.02 -0.27
CA ARG A 32 6.18 33.61 1.12
C ARG A 32 5.53 34.60 2.10
N ARG A 33 4.26 34.36 2.46
CA ARG A 33 3.56 35.12 3.51
C ARG A 33 3.29 34.23 4.71
N TYR A 34 4.13 34.37 5.74
CA TYR A 34 3.94 33.69 7.01
C TYR A 34 2.62 34.12 7.66
N ASN A 35 1.86 33.15 8.13
CA ASN A 35 0.70 33.36 8.99
C ASN A 35 0.60 32.12 9.89
N ARG A 36 0.62 32.32 11.21
CA ARG A 36 0.53 31.23 12.20
C ARG A 36 -0.68 30.33 11.94
N ALA A 37 -1.85 30.91 11.69
CA ALA A 37 -3.08 30.16 11.40
C ALA A 37 -3.03 29.33 10.11
N LYS A 38 -2.10 29.63 9.17
CA LYS A 38 -1.89 28.78 7.97
C LYS A 38 -1.04 27.54 8.25
N LEU A 39 -0.30 27.54 9.35
CA LEU A 39 0.59 26.44 9.75
C LEU A 39 -0.02 25.56 10.84
N ASP A 40 -1.08 26.04 11.50
CA ASP A 40 -1.85 25.27 12.47
C ASP A 40 -2.67 24.17 11.76
N ALA A 41 -2.92 23.05 12.47
CA ALA A 41 -3.73 21.97 11.92
C ALA A 41 -5.18 22.43 11.70
N TYR A 42 -5.78 21.94 10.62
CA TYR A 42 -7.12 22.34 10.23
C TYR A 42 -8.18 21.63 11.09
N GLU A 43 -8.97 22.39 11.84
CA GLU A 43 -10.12 21.92 12.64
C GLU A 43 -11.24 22.98 12.64
N CYS A 44 -11.55 23.57 11.48
CA CYS A 44 -12.63 24.54 11.28
C CYS A 44 -12.66 25.73 12.27
N GLY A 45 -11.51 26.14 12.81
CA GLY A 45 -11.38 27.27 13.74
C GLY A 45 -11.45 26.91 15.23
N ILE A 46 -11.56 25.62 15.57
CA ILE A 46 -11.43 25.10 16.95
C ILE A 46 -9.98 24.62 17.16
N GLU A 47 -9.55 24.48 18.42
CA GLU A 47 -8.29 23.82 18.74
C GLU A 47 -8.31 22.37 18.23
N PRO A 48 -7.28 21.95 17.47
CA PRO A 48 -7.21 20.60 16.91
C PRO A 48 -7.32 19.54 17.99
N SER A 49 -8.13 18.52 17.71
CA SER A 49 -8.24 17.36 18.61
C SER A 49 -6.88 16.67 18.76
N PRO A 50 -6.51 16.17 19.95
CA PRO A 50 -5.28 15.43 20.14
C PRO A 50 -5.21 14.25 19.16
N GLN A 51 -4.26 14.27 18.22
CA GLN A 51 -4.11 13.14 17.31
C GLN A 51 -3.69 11.89 18.09
N PRO A 52 -4.17 10.69 17.70
CA PRO A 52 -3.76 9.42 18.32
C PRO A 52 -2.24 9.22 18.35
N VAL A 53 -1.51 9.76 17.37
CA VAL A 53 -0.04 9.69 17.25
C VAL A 53 0.68 10.49 18.35
N VAL A 54 0.03 11.50 18.92
CA VAL A 54 0.60 12.44 19.93
C VAL A 54 0.03 12.17 21.33
N GLY A 55 -0.56 10.98 21.55
CA GLY A 55 -1.14 10.58 22.84
C GLY A 55 -2.62 10.89 23.00
N GLY A 56 -3.31 11.25 21.92
CA GLY A 56 -4.72 11.66 21.92
C GLY A 56 -5.78 10.56 21.79
N GLY A 57 -5.39 9.29 21.78
CA GLY A 57 -6.34 8.18 21.62
C GLY A 57 -5.70 6.92 21.04
N ARG A 58 -6.53 5.88 20.80
CA ARG A 58 -6.10 4.63 20.16
C ARG A 58 -6.50 4.65 18.69
N MET A 59 -5.60 4.19 17.81
CA MET A 59 -5.99 3.91 16.42
C MET A 59 -6.86 2.64 16.39
N PRO A 60 -7.91 2.60 15.55
CA PRO A 60 -8.71 1.41 15.36
C PRO A 60 -7.85 0.19 14.94
N VAL A 61 -8.14 -0.98 15.51
CA VAL A 61 -7.41 -2.22 15.20
C VAL A 61 -7.68 -2.70 13.76
N ALA A 62 -8.76 -2.23 13.13
CA ALA A 62 -9.10 -2.54 11.74
C ALA A 62 -7.97 -2.23 10.74
N TYR A 63 -7.18 -1.17 10.98
CA TYR A 63 -6.00 -0.85 10.16
C TYR A 63 -4.94 -1.95 10.22
N TYR A 64 -4.67 -2.48 11.42
CA TYR A 64 -3.72 -3.57 11.62
C TYR A 64 -4.20 -4.86 10.95
N LEU A 65 -5.47 -5.24 11.17
CA LEU A 65 -6.05 -6.45 10.57
C LEU A 65 -6.01 -6.40 9.05
N THR A 66 -6.36 -5.23 8.47
CA THR A 66 -6.33 -5.02 7.02
C THR A 66 -4.91 -5.10 6.47
N ALA A 67 -3.93 -4.44 7.11
CA ALA A 67 -2.54 -4.48 6.67
C ALA A 67 -1.93 -5.89 6.77
N MET A 68 -2.22 -6.61 7.87
CA MET A 68 -1.76 -7.98 8.06
C MET A 68 -2.34 -8.91 6.98
N LEU A 69 -3.64 -8.81 6.70
CA LEU A 69 -4.30 -9.62 5.67
C LEU A 69 -3.78 -9.30 4.25
N PHE A 70 -3.49 -8.03 3.99
CA PHE A 70 -2.87 -7.60 2.73
C PHE A 70 -1.48 -8.22 2.53
N ILE A 71 -0.63 -8.23 3.57
CA ILE A 71 0.70 -8.84 3.49
C ILE A 71 0.60 -10.35 3.23
N LEU A 72 -0.33 -11.05 3.90
CA LEU A 72 -0.54 -12.48 3.66
C LEU A 72 -0.99 -12.75 2.22
N PHE A 73 -1.92 -11.93 1.71
CA PHE A 73 -2.40 -12.04 0.33
C PHE A 73 -1.29 -11.78 -0.70
N ASP A 74 -0.46 -10.78 -0.44
CA ASP A 74 0.66 -10.43 -1.33
C ASP A 74 1.70 -11.56 -1.38
N ILE A 75 1.98 -12.20 -0.24
CA ILE A 75 2.84 -13.39 -0.19
C ILE A 75 2.25 -14.55 -1.01
N GLU A 76 0.94 -14.76 -0.96
CA GLU A 76 0.27 -15.78 -1.77
C GLU A 76 0.40 -15.50 -3.27
N MET A 77 0.28 -14.23 -3.68
CA MET A 77 0.51 -13.81 -5.06
C MET A 77 1.92 -14.12 -5.54
N VAL A 78 2.94 -13.98 -4.68
CA VAL A 78 4.32 -14.39 -5.00
C VAL A 78 4.41 -15.88 -5.36
N PHE A 79 3.59 -16.75 -4.76
CA PHE A 79 3.53 -18.17 -5.14
C PHE A 79 2.72 -18.42 -6.43
N LEU A 80 1.72 -17.58 -6.72
CA LEU A 80 0.92 -17.68 -7.94
C LEU A 80 1.68 -17.25 -9.20
N TYR A 81 2.62 -16.30 -9.11
CA TYR A 81 3.34 -15.80 -10.30
C TYR A 81 4.17 -16.86 -11.04
N PRO A 82 5.03 -17.67 -10.38
CA PRO A 82 5.78 -18.73 -11.07
C PRO A 82 4.86 -19.76 -11.71
N PHE A 83 3.76 -20.12 -11.03
CA PHE A 83 2.73 -20.98 -11.58
C PHE A 83 2.13 -20.38 -12.86
N ALA A 84 1.70 -19.11 -12.81
CA ALA A 84 1.08 -18.44 -13.95
C ALA A 84 2.01 -18.36 -15.17
N VAL A 85 3.30 -18.11 -14.97
CA VAL A 85 4.30 -18.04 -16.06
C VAL A 85 4.62 -19.40 -16.67
N SER A 86 4.48 -20.49 -15.90
CA SER A 86 4.83 -21.86 -16.33
C SER A 86 3.62 -22.78 -16.52
N ALA A 87 2.40 -22.23 -16.50
CA ALA A 87 1.15 -22.99 -16.49
C ALA A 87 1.05 -23.98 -17.67
N ASP A 88 1.50 -23.57 -18.86
CA ASP A 88 1.48 -24.38 -20.07
C ASP A 88 2.30 -25.68 -19.93
N ALA A 89 3.40 -25.65 -19.17
CA ALA A 89 4.26 -26.81 -18.95
C ALA A 89 3.71 -27.78 -17.90
N LEU A 90 2.85 -27.29 -16.99
CA LEU A 90 2.32 -28.05 -15.86
C LEU A 90 1.01 -28.78 -16.20
N GLY A 91 0.27 -28.31 -17.21
CA GLY A 91 -0.96 -28.93 -17.69
C GLY A 91 -1.99 -29.18 -16.59
N LEU A 92 -2.67 -30.33 -16.64
CA LEU A 92 -3.73 -30.67 -15.69
C LEU A 92 -3.23 -30.82 -14.24
N PHE A 93 -1.99 -31.29 -14.05
CA PHE A 93 -1.41 -31.45 -12.72
C PHE A 93 -1.27 -30.07 -12.03
N GLY A 94 -0.69 -29.09 -12.73
CA GLY A 94 -0.61 -27.73 -12.20
C GLY A 94 -1.97 -27.12 -11.91
N LEU A 95 -2.97 -27.37 -12.76
CA LEU A 95 -4.33 -26.88 -12.54
C LEU A 95 -4.95 -27.45 -11.25
N VAL A 96 -4.72 -28.73 -10.95
CA VAL A 96 -5.22 -29.32 -9.69
C VAL A 96 -4.51 -28.71 -8.49
N GLU A 97 -3.20 -28.59 -8.53
CA GLU A 97 -2.40 -28.00 -7.43
C GLU A 97 -2.79 -26.54 -7.15
N ILE A 98 -2.99 -25.72 -8.19
CA ILE A 98 -3.35 -24.31 -7.99
C ILE A 98 -4.77 -24.18 -7.42
N VAL A 99 -5.70 -25.05 -7.84
CA VAL A 99 -7.06 -25.06 -7.29
C VAL A 99 -7.02 -25.46 -5.81
N LEU A 100 -6.25 -26.49 -5.47
CA LEU A 100 -6.08 -26.89 -4.07
C LEU A 100 -5.46 -25.76 -3.24
N PHE A 101 -4.41 -25.11 -3.73
CA PHE A 101 -3.78 -23.97 -3.07
C PHE A 101 -4.77 -22.82 -2.83
N ILE A 102 -5.49 -22.38 -3.87
CA ILE A 102 -6.46 -21.28 -3.78
C ILE A 102 -7.60 -21.63 -2.82
N VAL A 103 -8.10 -22.86 -2.85
CA VAL A 103 -9.17 -23.29 -1.93
C VAL A 103 -8.67 -23.29 -0.48
N THR A 104 -7.50 -23.88 -0.21
CA THR A 104 -6.92 -23.95 1.14
C THR A 104 -6.69 -22.56 1.72
N VAL A 105 -6.10 -21.67 0.93
CA VAL A 105 -5.87 -20.27 1.32
C VAL A 105 -7.21 -19.54 1.48
N GLY A 106 -8.12 -19.68 0.51
CA GLY A 106 -9.43 -19.05 0.52
C GLY A 106 -10.26 -19.39 1.76
N PHE A 107 -10.10 -20.59 2.33
CA PHE A 107 -10.71 -20.94 3.61
C PHE A 107 -10.27 -20.02 4.76
N ALA A 108 -9.01 -19.61 4.81
CA ALA A 108 -8.52 -18.67 5.82
C ALA A 108 -9.17 -17.28 5.66
N TYR A 109 -9.30 -16.78 4.43
CA TYR A 109 -10.00 -15.52 4.14
C TYR A 109 -11.48 -15.57 4.52
N VAL A 110 -12.17 -16.65 4.13
CA VAL A 110 -13.58 -16.87 4.49
C VAL A 110 -13.75 -16.91 6.01
N TYR A 111 -12.82 -17.56 6.74
CA TYR A 111 -12.83 -17.58 8.19
C TYR A 111 -12.71 -16.18 8.79
N VAL A 112 -11.73 -15.39 8.35
CA VAL A 112 -11.52 -14.01 8.84
C VAL A 112 -12.74 -13.14 8.54
N TRP A 113 -13.30 -13.25 7.34
CA TRP A 113 -14.51 -12.53 6.95
C TRP A 113 -15.70 -12.90 7.83
N ARG A 114 -15.93 -14.19 8.07
CA ARG A 114 -16.99 -14.68 8.96
C ARG A 114 -16.81 -14.24 10.42
N ARG A 115 -15.59 -13.99 10.86
CA ARG A 115 -15.26 -13.48 12.20
C ARG A 115 -15.37 -11.96 12.33
N GLY A 116 -15.75 -11.24 11.26
CA GLY A 116 -15.82 -9.78 11.29
C GLY A 116 -14.45 -9.10 11.28
N GLY A 117 -13.38 -9.82 10.89
CA GLY A 117 -12.03 -9.22 10.82
C GLY A 117 -11.88 -8.14 9.74
N LEU A 118 -12.91 -7.96 8.91
CA LEU A 118 -13.03 -6.95 7.88
C LEU A 118 -14.19 -5.97 8.15
N ASP A 119 -14.70 -5.93 9.38
CA ASP A 119 -15.72 -4.95 9.77
C ASP A 119 -15.06 -3.59 10.05
N TRP A 120 -15.69 -2.53 9.53
CA TRP A 120 -15.23 -1.14 9.62
C TRP A 120 -16.24 -0.23 10.31
N ASN A 121 -17.31 -0.82 10.85
CA ASN A 121 -18.35 -0.10 11.58
C ASN A 121 -17.99 0.09 13.06
#